data_AF-A0A850BQ28-F1
#
_entry.id   AF-A0A850BQ28-F1
#
_cell.length_a   1.000
_cell.length_b   1.000
_cell.length_c   1.000
_cell.angle_alpha   90.00
_cell.angle_beta   90.00
_cell.angle_gamma   90.00
#
_symmetry.space_group_name_H-M   'P 1'
#
loop_
_entity.id
_entity.type
_entity.pdbx_description
1 polymer ?
#
loop_
_entity_poly.entity_id
_entity_poly.type
_entity_poly.pdbx_seq_one_letter_code
_entity_poly.pdbx_strand_id
1 'polypeptide(L)'
;MKFLSLVRSRNAKAAAIYLLKILVLAVIYHLAARVGLKMAYVQFNTSPVWPPTGIALAALLVFGFNVWPGISLGVLFGSLLTGADPAIAVGLTIGNTLEALTGAYLLKRFIGFHNAMDRIRDAVGLAAVSVFSTTISATIGTFTLMLTGSAEWSGFGAIWTTWWIGDLLGALVVAPALLVWAKPPSLRSRSRQYLEGVVLLVLLVFVTRYVFGSEPPDGIFHQTLIYLLFPFTIWAALRLEQHGATLAIFVVSGIAIWGTVQGLGPFGSPK
;
A
#
# COMPACT_ATOMS: atom_id res chain seq x y z
N MET A 1 20.64 8.67 -44.71
CA MET A 1 20.46 7.44 -43.90
C MET A 1 20.59 7.61 -42.37
N LYS A 2 21.46 8.48 -41.83
CA LYS A 2 21.64 8.62 -40.36
C LYS A 2 20.40 9.16 -39.59
N PHE A 3 19.64 10.10 -40.17
CA PHE A 3 18.48 10.72 -39.49
C PHE A 3 17.33 9.73 -39.24
N LEU A 4 16.98 8.90 -40.22
CA LEU A 4 15.96 7.85 -40.08
C LEU A 4 16.40 6.75 -39.09
N SER A 5 17.70 6.42 -39.02
CA SER A 5 18.22 5.47 -38.02
C SER A 5 18.16 6.01 -36.59
N LEU A 6 18.34 7.32 -36.40
CA LEU A 6 18.26 7.99 -35.09
C LEU A 6 16.82 8.11 -34.59
N VAL A 7 15.86 8.34 -35.48
CA VAL A 7 14.42 8.35 -35.14
C VAL A 7 13.94 6.93 -34.81
N ARG A 8 14.37 5.92 -35.58
CA ARG A 8 14.02 4.51 -35.34
C ARG A 8 14.65 3.96 -34.04
N SER A 9 15.90 4.35 -33.72
CA SER A 9 16.57 3.95 -32.48
C SER A 9 16.02 4.67 -31.24
N ARG A 10 15.63 5.95 -31.35
CA ARG A 10 14.91 6.67 -30.29
C ARG A 10 13.58 5.99 -29.94
N ASN A 11 12.83 5.55 -30.96
CA ASN A 11 11.57 4.86 -30.77
C ASN A 11 11.76 3.47 -30.13
N ALA A 12 12.79 2.72 -30.54
CA ALA A 12 13.11 1.42 -29.92
C ALA A 12 13.54 1.56 -28.45
N LYS A 13 14.39 2.54 -28.12
CA LYS A 13 14.81 2.80 -26.74
C LYS A 13 13.65 3.22 -25.86
N ALA A 14 12.77 4.09 -26.35
CA ALA A 14 11.56 4.51 -25.61
C ALA A 14 10.61 3.33 -25.36
N ALA A 15 10.39 2.49 -26.38
CA ALA A 15 9.59 1.27 -26.23
C ALA A 15 10.21 0.30 -25.22
N ALA A 16 11.52 0.07 -25.27
CA ALA A 16 12.22 -0.79 -24.32
C ALA A 16 12.11 -0.28 -22.87
N ILE A 17 12.28 1.03 -22.65
CA ILE A 17 12.10 1.65 -21.33
C ILE A 17 10.66 1.50 -20.85
N TYR A 18 9.68 1.69 -21.73
CA TYR A 18 8.28 1.51 -21.39
C TYR A 18 7.98 0.06 -20.99
N LEU A 19 8.38 -0.92 -21.81
CA LEU A 19 8.21 -2.34 -21.50
C LEU A 19 8.92 -2.74 -20.20
N LEU A 20 10.10 -2.20 -19.95
CA LEU A 20 10.81 -2.42 -18.70
C LEU A 20 10.03 -1.88 -17.49
N LYS A 21 9.43 -0.68 -17.59
CA LYS A 21 8.56 -0.13 -16.53
C LYS A 21 7.37 -1.04 -16.26
N ILE A 22 6.71 -1.53 -17.31
CA ILE A 22 5.58 -2.47 -17.20
C ILE A 22 6.01 -3.75 -16.48
N LEU A 23 7.13 -4.35 -16.92
CA LEU A 23 7.64 -5.60 -16.36
C LEU A 23 8.06 -5.43 -14.89
N VAL A 24 8.81 -4.38 -14.58
CA VAL A 24 9.26 -4.09 -13.21
C VAL A 24 8.06 -3.85 -12.30
N LEU A 25 7.06 -3.09 -12.75
CA LEU A 25 5.84 -2.86 -11.97
C LEU A 25 5.07 -4.17 -11.73
N ALA A 26 4.94 -5.02 -12.75
CA ALA A 26 4.27 -6.32 -12.61
C ALA A 26 4.98 -7.21 -11.58
N VAL A 27 6.31 -7.27 -11.62
CA VAL A 27 7.12 -8.05 -10.66
C VAL A 27 6.98 -7.48 -9.25
N ILE A 28 7.14 -6.16 -9.06
CA ILE A 28 7.00 -5.52 -7.75
C ILE A 28 5.60 -5.73 -7.19
N TYR A 29 4.57 -5.55 -8.01
CA TYR A 29 3.18 -5.77 -7.62
C TYR A 29 2.97 -7.22 -7.17
N HIS A 30 3.44 -8.20 -7.95
CA HIS A 30 3.32 -9.61 -7.60
C HIS A 30 4.04 -9.95 -6.30
N LEU A 31 5.29 -9.50 -6.13
CA LEU A 31 6.06 -9.76 -4.91
C LEU A 31 5.38 -9.15 -3.68
N ALA A 32 4.85 -7.94 -3.81
CA ALA A 32 4.10 -7.28 -2.75
C ALA A 32 2.81 -8.05 -2.40
N ALA A 33 2.11 -8.60 -3.40
CA ALA A 33 0.94 -9.43 -3.19
C ALA A 33 1.31 -10.73 -2.45
N ARG A 34 2.46 -11.34 -2.77
CA ARG A 34 2.97 -12.53 -2.06
C ARG A 34 3.29 -12.23 -0.59
N VAL A 35 3.83 -11.05 -0.29
CA VAL A 35 4.08 -10.62 1.10
C VAL A 35 2.74 -10.45 1.85
N GLY A 36 1.78 -9.76 1.25
CA GLY A 36 0.43 -9.59 1.84
C GLY A 36 -0.27 -10.93 2.09
N LEU A 37 -0.31 -11.81 1.09
CA LEU A 37 -0.93 -13.13 1.22
C LEU A 37 -0.26 -13.98 2.30
N LYS A 38 1.07 -13.96 2.43
CA LYS A 38 1.76 -14.67 3.52
C LYS A 38 1.33 -14.20 4.91
N MET A 39 1.00 -12.92 5.07
CA MET A 39 0.47 -12.38 6.32
C MET A 39 -1.00 -12.75 6.53
N ALA A 40 -1.78 -12.86 5.45
CA ALA A 40 -3.20 -13.26 5.47
C ALA A 40 -3.45 -14.68 6.00
N TYR A 41 -2.53 -15.62 5.79
CA TYR A 41 -2.72 -17.02 6.18
C TYR A 41 -2.67 -17.26 7.69
N VAL A 42 -2.18 -16.30 8.48
CA VAL A 42 -1.97 -16.48 9.93
C VAL A 42 -3.16 -15.99 10.76
N GLN A 43 -3.96 -15.08 10.21
CA GLN A 43 -5.20 -14.57 10.80
C GLN A 43 -6.35 -15.10 9.96
N PHE A 44 -7.39 -15.66 10.57
CA PHE A 44 -8.51 -16.25 9.83
C PHE A 44 -9.04 -15.27 8.77
N ASN A 45 -8.74 -15.59 7.51
CA ASN A 45 -9.37 -15.13 6.28
C ASN A 45 -9.07 -13.73 5.73
N THR A 46 -7.95 -13.04 6.00
CA THR A 46 -7.53 -11.86 5.17
C THR A 46 -6.20 -11.21 5.57
N SER A 47 -5.54 -10.56 4.59
CA SER A 47 -4.33 -9.75 4.84
C SER A 47 -4.72 -8.45 5.55
N PRO A 48 -4.09 -8.10 6.69
CA PRO A 48 -4.39 -6.85 7.40
C PRO A 48 -4.15 -5.59 6.55
N VAL A 49 -3.24 -5.68 5.57
CA VAL A 49 -2.91 -4.62 4.62
C VAL A 49 -2.64 -5.25 3.26
N TRP A 50 -3.06 -4.63 2.17
CA TRP A 50 -2.75 -5.03 0.80
C TRP A 50 -1.77 -4.04 0.15
N PRO A 51 -0.45 -4.23 0.30
CA PRO A 51 0.56 -3.34 -0.28
C PRO A 51 0.44 -3.09 -1.80
N PRO A 52 -0.01 -4.05 -2.64
CA PRO A 52 -0.13 -3.83 -4.07
C PRO A 52 -1.02 -2.64 -4.45
N THR A 53 -2.10 -2.36 -3.71
CA THR A 53 -2.95 -1.20 -3.94
C THR A 53 -2.17 0.10 -3.87
N GLY A 54 -1.38 0.30 -2.81
CA GLY A 54 -0.58 1.52 -2.65
C GLY A 54 0.53 1.64 -3.70
N ILE A 55 1.16 0.52 -4.07
CA ILE A 55 2.15 0.47 -5.16
C ILE A 55 1.53 0.88 -6.50
N ALA A 56 0.37 0.31 -6.83
CA ALA A 56 -0.34 0.61 -8.07
C ALA A 56 -0.73 2.09 -8.15
N LEU A 57 -1.30 2.63 -7.07
CA LEU A 57 -1.69 4.03 -7.00
C LEU A 57 -0.48 4.96 -7.14
N ALA A 58 0.60 4.70 -6.39
CA ALA A 58 1.83 5.48 -6.48
C ALA A 58 2.44 5.42 -7.89
N ALA A 59 2.47 4.24 -8.51
CA ALA A 59 3.02 4.06 -9.86
C ALA A 59 2.24 4.88 -10.91
N LEU A 60 0.90 4.88 -10.88
CA LEU A 60 0.08 5.66 -11.80
C LEU A 60 0.20 7.17 -11.57
N LEU A 61 0.35 7.59 -10.31
CA LEU A 61 0.53 9.00 -9.95
C LEU A 61 1.91 9.53 -10.37
N VAL A 62 2.96 8.73 -10.21
CA VAL A 62 4.36 9.10 -10.52
C VAL A 62 4.69 8.92 -12.01
N PHE A 63 4.39 7.75 -12.58
CA PHE A 63 4.80 7.39 -13.94
C PHE A 63 3.73 7.65 -15.01
N GLY A 64 2.49 7.95 -14.59
CA GLY A 64 1.36 8.23 -15.48
C GLY A 64 0.45 7.03 -15.71
N PHE A 65 -0.71 7.27 -16.33
CA PHE A 65 -1.72 6.21 -16.54
C PHE A 65 -1.25 5.08 -17.45
N ASN A 66 -0.29 5.34 -18.34
CA ASN A 66 0.20 4.35 -19.30
C ASN A 66 0.87 3.13 -18.65
N VAL A 67 1.26 3.16 -17.37
CA VAL A 67 1.86 1.99 -16.70
C VAL A 67 0.84 0.96 -16.20
N TRP A 68 -0.47 1.22 -16.38
CA TRP A 68 -1.54 0.33 -15.93
C TRP A 68 -1.41 -1.14 -16.37
N PRO A 69 -0.88 -1.49 -17.57
CA PRO A 69 -0.71 -2.90 -17.92
C PRO A 69 0.21 -3.64 -16.97
N GLY A 70 1.18 -2.96 -16.32
CA GLY A 70 2.05 -3.58 -15.33
C GLY A 70 1.27 -4.07 -14.11
N ILE A 71 0.26 -3.32 -13.68
CA ILE A 71 -0.65 -3.71 -12.59
C ILE A 71 -1.43 -4.96 -13.00
N SER A 72 -2.07 -4.90 -14.17
CA SER A 72 -2.90 -6.01 -14.66
C SER A 72 -2.09 -7.30 -14.84
N LEU A 73 -0.89 -7.22 -15.42
CA LEU A 73 -0.01 -8.37 -15.58
C LEU A 73 0.47 -8.92 -14.23
N GLY A 74 0.76 -8.03 -13.27
CA GLY A 74 1.15 -8.42 -11.91
C GLY A 74 0.06 -9.21 -11.18
N VAL A 75 -1.21 -8.76 -11.26
CA VAL A 75 -2.35 -9.47 -10.67
C VAL A 75 -2.64 -10.77 -11.43
N LEU A 76 -2.73 -10.70 -12.76
CA LEU A 76 -3.15 -11.82 -13.60
C LEU A 76 -2.16 -12.99 -13.50
N PHE A 77 -0.90 -12.75 -13.86
CA PHE A 77 0.11 -13.79 -13.77
C PHE A 77 0.38 -14.17 -12.32
N GLY A 78 0.32 -13.21 -11.40
CA GLY A 78 0.48 -13.51 -9.99
C GLY A 78 -0.54 -14.53 -9.47
N SER A 79 -1.80 -14.37 -9.85
CA SER A 79 -2.89 -15.26 -9.48
C SER A 79 -2.77 -16.62 -10.17
N LEU A 80 -2.50 -16.62 -11.48
CA LEU A 80 -2.35 -17.85 -12.27
C LEU A 80 -1.14 -18.69 -11.81
N LEU A 81 0.01 -18.06 -11.55
CA LEU A 81 1.22 -18.74 -11.08
C LEU A 81 1.05 -19.36 -9.69
N THR A 82 0.08 -18.87 -8.91
CA THR A 82 -0.30 -19.45 -7.62
C THR A 82 -1.44 -20.47 -7.72
N GLY A 83 -1.85 -20.84 -8.93
CA GLY A 83 -2.85 -21.88 -9.19
C GLY A 83 -4.30 -21.42 -9.06
N ALA A 84 -4.57 -20.11 -9.08
CA ALA A 84 -5.94 -19.62 -9.10
C ALA A 84 -6.65 -20.02 -10.39
N ASP A 85 -7.95 -20.29 -10.30
CA ASP A 85 -8.79 -20.50 -11.48
C ASP A 85 -8.71 -19.29 -12.44
N PRO A 86 -8.63 -19.50 -13.77
CA PRO A 86 -8.51 -18.41 -14.73
C PRO A 86 -9.62 -17.36 -14.65
N ALA A 87 -10.87 -17.75 -14.37
CA ALA A 87 -11.98 -16.80 -14.23
C ALA A 87 -11.78 -15.92 -12.99
N ILE A 88 -11.30 -16.49 -11.89
CA ILE A 88 -10.92 -15.73 -10.68
C ILE A 88 -9.79 -14.76 -11.00
N ALA A 89 -8.71 -15.24 -11.64
CA ALA A 89 -7.56 -14.41 -11.98
C ALA A 89 -7.96 -13.22 -12.86
N VAL A 90 -8.87 -13.42 -13.82
CA VAL A 90 -9.41 -12.34 -14.67
C VAL A 90 -10.24 -11.35 -13.84
N GLY A 91 -11.16 -11.83 -13.00
CA GLY A 91 -11.99 -10.96 -12.17
C GLY A 91 -11.16 -10.10 -11.21
N LEU A 92 -10.19 -10.70 -10.51
CA LEU A 92 -9.26 -9.96 -9.65
C LEU A 92 -8.46 -8.92 -10.43
N THR A 93 -7.98 -9.28 -11.63
CA THR A 93 -7.23 -8.38 -12.50
C THR A 93 -8.06 -7.15 -12.88
N ILE A 94 -9.31 -7.35 -13.28
CA ILE A 94 -10.23 -6.27 -13.63
C ILE A 94 -10.45 -5.37 -12.40
N GLY A 95 -10.81 -5.96 -11.25
CA GLY A 95 -11.08 -5.22 -10.02
C GLY A 95 -9.92 -4.34 -9.57
N ASN A 96 -8.75 -4.94 -9.39
CA ASN A 96 -7.54 -4.23 -8.91
C ASN A 96 -7.05 -3.17 -9.90
N THR A 97 -7.14 -3.43 -11.20
CA THR A 97 -6.73 -2.47 -12.23
C THR A 97 -7.69 -1.26 -12.25
N LEU A 98 -9.01 -1.51 -12.20
CA LEU A 98 -10.00 -0.45 -12.21
C LEU A 98 -9.97 0.39 -10.93
N GLU A 99 -9.75 -0.22 -9.77
CA GLU A 99 -9.50 0.49 -8.52
C GLU A 99 -8.36 1.49 -8.68
N ALA A 100 -7.18 1.02 -9.11
CA ALA A 100 -5.99 1.85 -9.19
C ALA A 100 -6.16 2.99 -10.21
N LEU A 101 -6.73 2.68 -11.38
CA LEU A 101 -7.02 3.67 -12.41
C LEU A 101 -8.02 4.72 -11.91
N THR A 102 -9.10 4.29 -11.26
CA THR A 102 -10.13 5.19 -10.73
C THR A 102 -9.55 6.07 -9.63
N GLY A 103 -8.82 5.49 -8.68
CA GLY A 103 -8.18 6.23 -7.60
C GLY A 103 -7.22 7.29 -8.13
N ALA A 104 -6.32 6.91 -9.04
CA ALA A 104 -5.38 7.85 -9.65
C ALA A 104 -6.08 8.94 -10.47
N TYR A 105 -7.14 8.58 -11.21
CA TYR A 105 -7.94 9.52 -12.00
C TYR A 105 -8.64 10.54 -11.12
N LEU A 106 -9.34 10.10 -10.07
CA LEU A 106 -10.07 11.00 -9.18
C LEU A 106 -9.14 11.95 -8.44
N LEU A 107 -7.99 11.46 -7.97
CA LEU A 107 -6.96 12.30 -7.33
C LEU A 107 -6.42 13.37 -8.28
N LYS A 108 -6.05 12.99 -9.51
CA LYS A 108 -5.53 13.96 -10.49
C LYS A 108 -6.59 14.95 -10.94
N ARG A 109 -7.81 14.48 -11.22
CA ARG A 109 -8.87 15.28 -11.85
C ARG A 109 -9.60 16.22 -10.89
N PHE A 110 -9.92 15.74 -9.69
CA PHE A 110 -10.79 16.47 -8.75
C PHE A 110 -10.02 17.05 -7.55
N ILE A 111 -8.98 16.36 -7.09
CA ILE A 111 -8.16 16.86 -5.98
C ILE A 111 -7.05 17.80 -6.48
N GLY A 112 -6.59 17.65 -7.73
CA GLY A 112 -5.40 18.36 -8.21
C GLY A 112 -4.16 17.90 -7.43
N PHE A 113 -4.07 16.60 -7.19
CA PHE A 113 -3.17 15.97 -6.25
C PHE A 113 -1.69 16.24 -6.56
N HIS A 114 -0.92 16.65 -5.54
CA HIS A 114 0.53 16.76 -5.61
C HIS A 114 1.20 15.54 -4.98
N ASN A 115 2.07 14.88 -5.75
CA ASN A 115 2.78 13.69 -5.27
C ASN A 115 3.70 13.96 -4.06
N ALA A 116 4.07 15.22 -3.79
CA ALA A 116 4.83 15.58 -2.60
C ALA A 116 4.00 15.50 -1.30
N MET A 117 2.66 15.43 -1.41
CA MET A 117 1.72 15.43 -0.28
C MET A 117 1.96 16.57 0.71
N ASP A 118 2.35 17.73 0.19
CA ASP A 118 2.73 18.91 0.96
C ASP A 118 1.51 19.73 1.45
N ARG A 119 0.29 19.34 1.05
CA ARG A 119 -0.96 20.02 1.42
C ARG A 119 -1.89 19.05 2.14
N ILE A 120 -2.62 19.56 3.13
CA ILE A 120 -3.69 18.82 3.82
C ILE A 120 -4.73 18.27 2.82
N ARG A 121 -5.02 19.04 1.76
CA ARG A 121 -5.91 18.62 0.67
C ARG A 121 -5.44 17.33 -0.01
N ASP A 122 -4.13 17.11 -0.16
CA ASP A 122 -3.59 15.90 -0.77
C ASP A 122 -3.82 14.70 0.18
N ALA A 123 -3.54 14.85 1.47
CA ALA A 123 -3.77 13.79 2.46
C ALA A 123 -5.26 13.42 2.61
N VAL A 124 -6.13 14.42 2.77
CA VAL A 124 -7.59 14.20 2.87
C VAL A 124 -8.16 13.67 1.56
N GLY A 125 -7.69 14.19 0.42
CA GLY A 125 -8.08 13.71 -0.89
C GLY A 125 -7.67 12.25 -1.13
N LEU A 126 -6.46 11.86 -0.74
CA LEU A 126 -6.00 10.47 -0.78
C LEU A 126 -6.91 9.58 0.06
N ALA A 127 -7.23 9.99 1.30
CA ALA A 127 -8.12 9.25 2.18
C ALA A 127 -9.52 9.06 1.57
N ALA A 128 -10.17 10.15 1.18
CA ALA A 128 -11.53 10.12 0.66
C ALA A 128 -11.64 9.35 -0.67
N VAL A 129 -10.70 9.56 -1.59
CA VAL A 129 -10.69 8.83 -2.87
C VAL A 129 -10.40 7.35 -2.65
N SER A 130 -9.47 6.99 -1.77
CA SER A 130 -9.15 5.58 -1.50
C SER A 130 -10.32 4.85 -0.89
N VAL A 131 -11.06 5.47 0.04
CA VAL A 131 -12.31 4.91 0.58
C VAL A 131 -13.27 4.50 -0.52
N PHE A 132 -13.44 5.35 -1.55
CA PHE A 132 -14.31 5.06 -2.69
C PHE A 132 -13.70 4.06 -3.67
N SER A 133 -12.48 4.30 -4.15
CA SER A 133 -11.89 3.49 -5.23
C SER A 133 -11.68 2.03 -4.83
N THR A 134 -11.36 1.77 -3.56
CA THR A 134 -11.12 0.41 -3.07
C THR A 134 -12.38 -0.44 -2.99
N THR A 135 -13.56 0.20 -2.96
CA THR A 135 -14.83 -0.55 -3.08
C THR A 135 -14.95 -1.26 -4.42
N ILE A 136 -14.27 -0.77 -5.48
CA ILE A 136 -14.34 -1.36 -6.82
C ILE A 136 -13.68 -2.74 -6.83
N SER A 137 -12.45 -2.85 -6.33
CA SER A 137 -11.73 -4.13 -6.23
C SER A 137 -12.43 -5.08 -5.28
N ALA A 138 -12.79 -4.62 -4.08
CA ALA A 138 -13.50 -5.44 -3.10
C ALA A 138 -14.81 -6.01 -3.65
N THR A 139 -15.59 -5.19 -4.37
CA THR A 139 -16.85 -5.63 -4.99
C THR A 139 -16.59 -6.65 -6.11
N ILE A 140 -15.76 -6.29 -7.09
CA ILE A 140 -15.49 -7.18 -8.24
C ILE A 140 -14.84 -8.49 -7.78
N GLY A 141 -13.87 -8.43 -6.88
CA GLY A 141 -13.18 -9.60 -6.34
C GLY A 141 -14.12 -10.50 -5.56
N THR A 142 -14.92 -9.95 -4.64
CA THR A 142 -15.87 -10.75 -3.86
C THR A 142 -16.92 -11.39 -4.76
N PHE A 143 -17.55 -10.64 -5.68
CA PHE A 143 -18.50 -11.21 -6.63
C PHE A 143 -17.88 -12.30 -7.50
N THR A 144 -16.64 -12.11 -7.94
CA THR A 144 -15.91 -13.13 -8.72
C THR A 144 -15.79 -14.42 -7.92
N LEU A 145 -15.41 -14.35 -6.64
CA LEU A 145 -15.32 -15.53 -5.77
C LEU A 145 -16.66 -16.23 -5.58
N MET A 146 -17.75 -15.47 -5.42
CA MET A 146 -19.09 -16.04 -5.26
C MET A 146 -19.60 -16.73 -6.53
N LEU A 147 -19.45 -16.06 -7.68
CA LEU A 147 -19.96 -16.54 -8.96
C LEU A 147 -19.18 -17.74 -9.50
N THR A 148 -17.91 -17.88 -9.12
CA THR A 148 -17.07 -19.03 -9.45
C THR A 148 -17.21 -20.19 -8.45
N GLY A 149 -18.04 -20.03 -7.40
CA GLY A 149 -18.23 -21.04 -6.37
C GLY A 149 -17.03 -21.24 -5.44
N SER A 150 -16.07 -20.32 -5.44
CA SER A 150 -14.87 -20.37 -4.57
C SER A 150 -15.12 -19.85 -3.17
N ALA A 151 -16.23 -19.13 -2.95
CA ALA A 151 -16.72 -18.71 -1.65
C ALA A 151 -18.24 -18.80 -1.59
N GLU A 152 -18.78 -19.00 -0.38
CA GLU A 152 -20.21 -19.01 -0.15
C GLU A 152 -20.77 -17.59 -0.01
N TRP A 153 -21.98 -17.36 -0.54
CA TRP A 153 -22.69 -16.09 -0.43
C TRP A 153 -22.95 -15.65 1.03
N SER A 154 -23.02 -16.60 1.97
CA SER A 154 -23.10 -16.35 3.41
C SER A 154 -21.90 -15.53 3.92
N GLY A 155 -20.72 -15.72 3.32
CA GLY A 155 -19.48 -15.04 3.67
C GLY A 155 -19.25 -13.71 2.94
N PHE A 156 -20.17 -13.27 2.08
CA PHE A 156 -19.99 -12.08 1.23
C PHE A 156 -19.58 -10.84 2.02
N GLY A 157 -20.33 -10.51 3.08
CA GLY A 157 -20.08 -9.29 3.87
C GLY A 157 -18.69 -9.30 4.51
N ALA A 158 -18.31 -10.42 5.13
CA ALA A 158 -17.01 -10.57 5.78
C ALA A 158 -15.86 -10.47 4.77
N ILE A 159 -15.95 -11.19 3.65
CA ILE A 159 -14.91 -11.16 2.60
C ILE A 159 -14.79 -9.75 2.01
N TRP A 160 -15.92 -9.13 1.65
CA TRP A 160 -15.93 -7.79 1.07
C TRP A 160 -15.35 -6.74 2.02
N THR A 161 -15.78 -6.75 3.29
CA THR A 161 -15.33 -5.77 4.28
C THR A 161 -13.83 -5.90 4.53
N THR A 162 -13.32 -7.12 4.68
CA THR A 162 -11.89 -7.23 4.98
C THR A 162 -11.02 -7.02 3.75
N TRP A 163 -11.51 -7.35 2.55
CA TRP A 163 -10.84 -6.97 1.31
C TRP A 163 -10.73 -5.44 1.19
N TRP A 164 -11.85 -4.74 1.40
CA TRP A 164 -11.92 -3.29 1.34
C TRP A 164 -10.99 -2.62 2.37
N ILE A 165 -10.96 -3.11 3.61
CA ILE A 165 -10.05 -2.61 4.65
C ILE A 165 -8.59 -2.84 4.26
N GLY A 166 -8.26 -4.02 3.75
CA GLY A 166 -6.90 -4.36 3.30
C GLY A 166 -6.42 -3.43 2.20
N ASP A 167 -7.23 -3.22 1.16
CA ASP A 167 -6.92 -2.33 0.03
C ASP A 167 -6.83 -0.87 0.49
N LEU A 168 -7.75 -0.42 1.35
CA LEU A 168 -7.74 0.93 1.93
C LEU A 168 -6.45 1.18 2.72
N LEU A 169 -6.09 0.28 3.64
CA LEU A 169 -4.86 0.43 4.41
C LEU A 169 -3.62 0.35 3.51
N GLY A 170 -3.67 -0.48 2.46
CA GLY A 170 -2.65 -0.51 1.41
C GLY A 170 -2.44 0.86 0.77
N ALA A 171 -3.53 1.52 0.37
CA ALA A 171 -3.50 2.87 -0.19
C ALA A 171 -2.96 3.91 0.81
N LEU A 172 -3.43 3.88 2.06
CA LEU A 172 -3.13 4.91 3.06
C LEU A 172 -1.77 4.76 3.75
N VAL A 173 -1.18 3.56 3.73
CA VAL A 173 0.14 3.30 4.33
C VAL A 173 1.22 3.27 3.27
N VAL A 174 0.99 2.56 2.16
CA VAL A 174 2.04 2.27 1.18
C VAL A 174 2.15 3.36 0.11
N ALA A 175 1.04 3.87 -0.42
CA ALA A 175 1.09 4.93 -1.43
C ALA A 175 1.82 6.21 -0.96
N PRO A 176 1.50 6.80 0.21
CA PRO A 176 2.14 8.04 0.64
C PRO A 176 3.63 7.83 0.95
N ALA A 177 4.01 6.68 1.51
CA ALA A 177 5.41 6.32 1.70
C ALA A 177 6.18 6.29 0.37
N LEU A 178 5.63 5.66 -0.67
CA LEU A 178 6.27 5.64 -1.98
C LEU A 178 6.29 7.00 -2.67
N LEU A 179 5.21 7.78 -2.57
CA LEU A 179 5.06 9.09 -3.21
C LEU A 179 6.02 10.13 -2.63
N VAL A 180 6.07 10.24 -1.31
CA VAL A 180 6.90 11.23 -0.61
C VAL A 180 8.39 10.88 -0.77
N TRP A 181 8.75 9.60 -0.68
CA TRP A 181 10.14 9.15 -0.78
C TRP A 181 10.63 8.95 -2.22
N ALA A 182 9.76 9.10 -3.23
CA ALA A 182 10.19 9.18 -4.63
C ALA A 182 11.11 10.38 -4.89
N LYS A 183 11.07 11.40 -4.04
CA LYS A 183 12.08 12.47 -3.98
C LYS A 183 12.77 12.41 -2.62
N PRO A 184 14.12 12.37 -2.59
CA PRO A 184 14.83 12.38 -1.32
C PRO A 184 14.50 13.69 -0.58
N PRO A 185 14.38 13.64 0.76
CA PRO A 185 14.14 14.83 1.54
C PRO A 185 15.25 15.84 1.29
N SER A 186 14.90 17.12 1.14
CA SER A 186 15.87 18.20 1.05
C SER A 186 16.43 18.50 2.43
N LEU A 187 17.17 17.54 2.98
CA LEU A 187 17.84 17.69 4.26
C LEU A 187 18.93 18.74 4.06
N ARG A 188 18.61 19.97 4.45
CA ARG A 188 19.36 21.21 4.21
C ARG A 188 20.73 21.27 4.91
N SER A 189 21.34 20.14 5.21
CA SER A 189 22.66 20.00 5.83
C SER A 189 22.73 20.57 7.26
N ARG A 190 22.16 19.83 8.22
CA ARG A 190 22.64 19.81 9.61
C ARG A 190 22.66 18.37 10.11
N SER A 191 23.83 17.85 10.45
CA SER A 191 24.03 16.53 11.10
C SER A 191 23.07 16.30 12.27
N ARG A 192 22.72 17.38 12.98
CA ARG A 192 21.73 17.39 14.07
C ARG A 192 20.32 16.97 13.66
N GLN A 193 19.84 17.36 12.47
CA GLN A 193 18.49 16.98 12.00
C GLN A 193 18.43 15.50 11.61
N TYR A 194 19.52 14.97 11.04
CA TYR A 194 19.69 13.54 10.80
C TYR A 194 19.75 12.75 12.11
N LEU A 195 20.53 13.21 13.09
CA LEU A 195 20.63 12.57 14.39
C LEU A 195 19.27 12.55 15.10
N GLU A 196 18.55 13.67 15.11
CA GLU A 196 17.20 13.75 15.67
C GLU A 196 16.24 12.78 14.96
N GLY A 197 16.31 12.67 13.63
CA GLY A 197 15.50 11.71 12.88
C GLY A 197 15.83 10.25 13.20
N VAL A 198 17.12 9.92 13.34
CA VAL A 198 17.56 8.57 13.75
C VAL A 198 17.10 8.26 15.17
N VAL A 199 17.29 9.19 16.12
CA VAL A 199 16.83 9.02 17.51
C VAL A 199 15.33 8.82 17.55
N LEU A 200 14.57 9.65 16.83
CA LEU A 200 13.12 9.53 16.74
C LEU A 200 12.70 8.17 16.18
N LEU A 201 13.34 7.72 15.10
CA LEU A 201 13.05 6.43 14.48
C LEU A 201 13.35 5.26 15.44
N VAL A 202 14.48 5.30 16.14
CA VAL A 202 14.86 4.28 17.12
C VAL A 202 13.85 4.25 18.27
N LEU A 203 13.48 5.40 18.82
CA LEU A 203 12.48 5.50 19.88
C LEU A 203 11.11 5.01 19.40
N LEU A 204 10.70 5.40 18.20
CA LEU A 204 9.43 4.96 17.61
C LEU A 204 9.42 3.45 17.43
N VAL A 205 10.47 2.85 16.87
CA VAL A 205 10.58 1.39 16.71
C VAL A 205 10.55 0.72 18.07
N PHE A 206 11.29 1.22 19.06
CA PHE A 206 11.33 0.66 20.40
C PHE A 206 9.94 0.69 21.07
N VAL A 207 9.29 1.85 21.11
CA VAL A 207 7.95 2.01 21.70
C VAL A 207 6.92 1.17 20.96
N THR A 208 6.94 1.17 19.62
CA THR A 208 6.02 0.36 18.83
C THR A 208 6.23 -1.14 19.08
N ARG A 209 7.48 -1.61 19.16
CA ARG A 209 7.80 -3.01 19.49
C ARG A 209 7.40 -3.37 20.91
N TYR A 210 7.52 -2.44 21.85
CA TYR A 210 7.06 -2.65 23.22
C TYR A 210 5.53 -2.79 23.27
N VAL A 211 4.80 -1.94 22.55
CA VAL A 211 3.32 -1.98 22.51
C VAL A 211 2.79 -3.21 21.77
N PHE A 212 3.39 -3.60 20.65
CA PHE A 212 2.85 -4.66 19.78
C PHE A 212 3.61 -6.00 19.85
N GLY A 213 4.70 -6.08 20.62
CA GLY A 213 5.56 -7.26 20.71
C GLY A 213 5.47 -8.02 22.03
N SER A 214 4.72 -7.54 23.00
CA SER A 214 4.41 -8.25 24.24
C SER A 214 3.08 -9.00 24.14
N GLU A 215 2.94 -10.07 24.91
CA GLU A 215 1.64 -10.72 25.13
C GLU A 215 0.65 -9.67 25.67
N PRO A 216 -0.63 -9.70 25.23
CA PRO A 216 -1.63 -8.76 25.72
C PRO A 216 -1.75 -8.90 27.25
N PRO A 217 -1.32 -7.91 28.05
CA PRO A 217 -1.49 -7.96 29.48
C PRO A 217 -2.96 -7.74 29.82
N ASP A 218 -3.46 -8.46 30.81
CA ASP A 218 -4.75 -8.16 31.42
C ASP A 218 -4.72 -6.74 32.01
N GLY A 219 -5.39 -5.78 31.37
CA GLY A 219 -5.61 -4.46 31.94
C GLY A 219 -5.69 -3.29 30.96
N ILE A 220 -6.44 -2.26 31.37
CA ILE A 220 -6.68 -0.99 30.66
C ILE A 220 -5.36 -0.24 30.36
N PHE A 221 -4.32 -0.45 31.17
CA PHE A 221 -3.02 0.22 31.02
C PHE A 221 -2.33 -0.10 29.69
N HIS A 222 -2.38 -1.34 29.21
CA HIS A 222 -1.70 -1.72 27.97
C HIS A 222 -2.39 -1.16 26.72
N GLN A 223 -3.73 -1.13 26.71
CA GLN A 223 -4.51 -0.48 25.64
C GLN A 223 -4.20 1.02 25.56
N THR A 224 -3.93 1.66 26.70
CA THR A 224 -3.56 3.07 26.77
C THR A 224 -2.16 3.34 26.20
N LEU A 225 -1.28 2.34 26.13
CA LEU A 225 0.08 2.54 25.58
C LEU A 225 0.08 2.80 24.07
N ILE A 226 -0.99 2.45 23.33
CA ILE A 226 -1.13 2.82 21.91
C ILE A 226 -1.05 4.35 21.76
N TYR A 227 -1.56 5.10 22.75
CA TYR A 227 -1.51 6.57 22.72
C TYR A 227 -0.09 7.13 22.84
N LEU A 228 0.89 6.34 23.32
CA LEU A 228 2.30 6.76 23.33
C LEU A 228 2.86 6.93 21.92
N LEU A 229 2.24 6.37 20.89
CA LEU A 229 2.68 6.53 19.51
C LEU A 229 2.41 7.94 18.98
N PHE A 230 1.32 8.61 19.44
CA PHE A 230 0.95 9.96 18.99
C PHE A 230 2.06 11.01 19.17
N PRO A 231 2.70 11.16 20.34
CA PRO A 231 3.76 12.16 20.48
C PRO A 231 4.94 11.90 19.53
N PHE A 232 5.30 10.64 19.26
CA PHE A 232 6.39 10.33 18.32
C PHE A 232 5.98 10.56 16.85
N THR A 233 4.75 10.21 16.46
CA THR A 233 4.26 10.47 15.10
C THR A 233 4.06 11.96 14.84
N ILE A 234 3.55 12.71 15.82
CA ILE A 234 3.44 14.18 15.78
C ILE A 234 4.85 14.78 15.70
N TRP A 235 5.80 14.32 16.52
CA TRP A 235 7.18 14.81 16.46
C TRP A 235 7.83 14.52 15.09
N ALA A 236 7.60 13.33 14.52
CA ALA A 236 8.08 12.99 13.19
C ALA A 236 7.53 13.94 12.13
N ALA A 237 6.22 14.20 12.16
CA ALA A 237 5.52 15.11 11.26
C ALA A 237 5.99 16.56 11.41
N LEU A 238 6.23 17.04 12.64
CA LEU A 238 6.69 18.40 12.87
C LEU A 238 8.15 18.62 12.48
N ARG A 239 9.00 17.61 12.62
CA ARG A 239 10.46 17.77 12.44
C ARG A 239 10.97 17.36 11.07
N LEU A 240 10.42 16.29 10.53
CA LEU A 240 10.80 15.71 9.24
C LEU A 240 9.66 15.84 8.21
N GLU A 241 8.64 16.64 8.52
CA GLU A 241 7.52 16.97 7.63
C GLU A 241 6.83 15.70 7.09
N GLN A 242 6.55 15.64 5.79
CA GLN A 242 5.85 14.51 5.17
C GLN A 242 6.70 13.23 5.19
N HIS A 243 8.03 13.34 5.05
CA HIS A 243 8.93 12.19 5.09
C HIS A 243 8.89 11.52 6.47
N GLY A 244 8.88 12.31 7.55
CA GLY A 244 8.72 11.82 8.91
C GLY A 244 7.39 11.15 9.15
N ALA A 245 6.30 11.83 8.79
CA ALA A 245 4.95 11.32 9.00
C ALA A 245 4.72 9.99 8.27
N THR A 246 5.10 9.90 6.99
CA THR A 246 4.92 8.69 6.18
C THR A 246 5.80 7.54 6.66
N LEU A 247 7.06 7.81 7.03
CA LEU A 247 7.94 6.79 7.61
C LEU A 247 7.40 6.28 8.94
N ALA A 248 6.92 7.18 9.80
CA ALA A 248 6.36 6.81 11.09
C ALA A 248 5.12 5.93 10.94
N ILE A 249 4.18 6.32 10.08
CA ILE A 249 2.97 5.52 9.76
C ILE A 249 3.36 4.15 9.19
N PHE A 250 4.32 4.09 8.28
CA PHE A 250 4.77 2.85 7.65
C PHE A 250 5.39 1.88 8.66
N VAL A 251 6.29 2.39 9.52
CA VAL A 251 6.96 1.61 10.57
C VAL A 251 5.96 1.15 11.63
N VAL A 252 5.11 2.05 12.13
CA VAL A 252 4.11 1.74 13.14
C VAL A 252 3.15 0.67 12.62
N SER A 253 2.59 0.88 11.42
CA SER A 253 1.70 -0.09 10.78
C SER A 253 2.39 -1.43 10.57
N GLY A 254 3.62 -1.44 10.05
CA GLY A 254 4.36 -2.68 9.79
C GLY A 254 4.61 -3.52 11.05
N ILE A 255 5.01 -2.87 12.15
CA ILE A 255 5.22 -3.56 13.44
C ILE A 255 3.88 -3.99 14.04
N ALA A 256 2.84 -3.17 13.97
CA ALA A 256 1.51 -3.51 14.47
C ALA A 256 0.94 -4.74 13.75
N ILE A 257 1.00 -4.76 12.41
CA ILE A 257 0.58 -5.90 11.58
C ILE A 257 1.35 -7.16 11.96
N TRP A 258 2.67 -7.05 12.12
CA TRP A 258 3.48 -8.19 12.54
C TRP A 258 3.09 -8.70 13.92
N GLY A 259 2.91 -7.81 14.90
CA GLY A 259 2.44 -8.15 16.25
C GLY A 259 1.10 -8.89 16.21
N THR A 260 0.11 -8.32 15.54
CA THR A 260 -1.22 -8.92 15.34
C THR A 260 -1.12 -10.30 14.72
N VAL A 261 -0.34 -10.47 13.66
CA VAL A 261 -0.11 -11.77 12.99
C VAL A 261 0.44 -12.81 13.96
N GLN A 262 1.28 -12.42 14.93
CA GLN A 262 1.81 -13.34 15.94
C GLN A 262 0.85 -13.60 17.11
N GLY A 263 -0.33 -12.96 17.14
CA GLY A 263 -1.24 -12.99 18.30
C GLY A 263 -0.76 -12.12 19.46
N LEU A 264 0.14 -11.16 19.19
CA LEU A 264 0.73 -10.27 20.19
C LEU A 264 0.11 -8.87 20.13
N GLY A 265 0.27 -8.12 21.21
CA GLY A 265 -0.19 -6.76 21.34
C GLY A 265 -1.71 -6.63 21.41
N PRO A 266 -2.24 -5.39 21.42
CA PRO A 266 -3.64 -5.09 21.72
C PRO A 266 -4.66 -5.63 20.73
N PHE A 267 -4.22 -5.99 19.52
CA PHE A 267 -5.07 -6.48 18.44
C PHE A 267 -4.86 -7.97 18.15
N GLY A 268 -3.94 -8.63 18.86
CA GLY A 268 -3.72 -10.07 18.74
C GLY A 268 -4.76 -10.83 19.54
N SER A 269 -5.43 -11.79 18.90
CA SER A 269 -6.23 -12.79 19.63
C SER A 269 -5.31 -13.92 20.10
N PRO A 270 -5.44 -14.40 21.37
CA PRO A 270 -4.76 -15.61 21.82
C PRO A 270 -5.10 -16.78 20.89
N LYS A 271 -4.10 -17.60 20.58
CA LYS A 271 -4.28 -18.87 19.84
C LYS A 271 -4.96 -19.91 20.70
#